data_AF-A0A562NCH4-F1
#
_entry.id   AF-A0A562NCH4-F1
#
_cell.length_a   1.000
_cell.length_b   1.000
_cell.length_c   1.000
_cell.angle_alpha   90.00
_cell.angle_beta   90.00
_cell.angle_gamma   90.00
#
_symmetry.space_group_name_H-M   'P 1'
#
loop_
_entity.id
_entity.type
_entity.pdbx_description
1 polymer ?
#
loop_
_entity_poly.entity_id
_entity_poly.type
_entity_poly.pdbx_seq_one_letter_code
_entity_poly.pdbx_strand_id
1 'polypeptide(L)'
;MCIAYFQPITRGELSSFFGKEVSRDLIGVLRAQELIASGPRSPQPGAPYIYVTTKNFLSQFGLATLRQLPDFEALEDAGLLSKEKLLAGGIPAGLANREGEDDVVEDQVS
;
A
#
# COMPACT_ATOMS: atom_id res chain seq x y z
N MET A 1 0.01 -2.13 -9.46
CA MET A 1 -1.02 -2.87 -8.70
C MET A 1 -0.69 -3.01 -7.23
N CYS A 2 0.38 -3.69 -6.80
CA CYS A 2 0.71 -3.87 -5.37
C CYS A 2 0.64 -2.56 -4.52
N ILE A 3 1.25 -1.46 -4.99
CA ILE A 3 1.15 -0.15 -4.31
C ILE A 3 -0.30 0.31 -4.15
N ALA A 4 -1.16 0.09 -5.15
CA ALA A 4 -2.56 0.51 -5.11
C ALA A 4 -3.35 -0.20 -3.99
N TYR A 5 -3.03 -1.48 -3.74
CA TYR A 5 -3.66 -2.31 -2.71
C TYR A 5 -3.10 -2.10 -1.31
N PHE A 6 -1.79 -1.87 -1.20
CA PHE A 6 -1.10 -1.86 0.10
C PHE A 6 -0.56 -0.50 0.51
N GLN A 7 -0.91 0.56 -0.20
CA GLN A 7 -0.53 1.91 0.22
C GLN A 7 -1.09 2.27 1.60
N PRO A 8 -0.34 3.00 2.43
CA PRO A 8 1.03 3.47 2.17
C PRO A 8 2.08 2.35 2.34
N ILE A 9 2.96 2.17 1.34
CA ILE A 9 3.96 1.08 1.34
C ILE A 9 5.38 1.57 1.00
N THR A 10 6.40 1.01 1.66
CA THR A 10 7.81 1.31 1.41
C THR A 10 8.40 0.44 0.28
N ARG A 11 9.57 0.84 -0.25
CA ARG A 11 10.32 0.01 -1.22
C ARG A 11 10.76 -1.33 -0.61
N GLY A 12 11.08 -1.33 0.69
CA GLY A 12 11.49 -2.54 1.41
C GLY A 12 10.34 -3.54 1.50
N GLU A 13 9.16 -3.08 1.89
CA GLU A 13 7.95 -3.90 1.95
C GLU A 13 7.56 -4.45 0.57
N LEU A 14 7.64 -3.63 -0.49
CA LEU A 14 7.45 -4.12 -1.86
C LEU A 14 8.46 -5.24 -2.21
N SER A 15 9.72 -5.09 -1.81
CA SER A 15 10.74 -6.10 -2.10
C SER A 15 10.45 -7.42 -1.37
N SER A 16 10.06 -7.36 -0.10
CA SER A 16 9.64 -8.53 0.68
C SER A 16 8.43 -9.21 0.05
N PHE A 17 7.44 -8.42 -0.38
CA PHE A 17 6.24 -8.92 -1.04
C PHE A 17 6.55 -9.74 -2.30
N PHE A 18 7.38 -9.19 -3.18
CA PHE A 18 7.78 -9.86 -4.43
C PHE A 18 8.86 -10.92 -4.26
N GLY A 19 9.47 -11.06 -3.08
CA GLY A 19 10.60 -11.97 -2.85
C GLY A 19 11.85 -11.62 -3.66
N LYS A 20 11.96 -10.37 -4.15
CA LYS A 20 13.09 -9.87 -4.93
C LYS A 20 13.26 -8.38 -4.72
N GLU A 21 14.47 -7.87 -4.91
CA GLU A 21 14.72 -6.44 -4.76
C GLU A 21 13.92 -5.62 -5.80
N VAL A 22 13.20 -4.63 -5.30
CA VAL A 22 12.60 -3.57 -6.13
C VAL A 22 13.60 -2.44 -6.26
N SER A 23 14.10 -2.19 -7.48
CA SER A 23 15.13 -1.17 -7.72
C SER A 23 14.60 0.26 -7.52
N ARG A 24 15.51 1.19 -7.24
CA ARG A 24 15.19 2.63 -7.16
C ARG A 24 14.78 3.19 -8.53
N ASP A 25 15.38 2.68 -9.60
CA ASP A 25 15.06 3.13 -10.96
C ASP A 25 13.62 2.77 -11.34
N LEU A 26 13.13 1.59 -10.97
CA LEU A 26 11.73 1.21 -11.18
C LEU A 26 10.77 2.19 -10.47
N ILE A 27 11.07 2.53 -9.22
CA ILE A 27 10.31 3.56 -8.48
C ILE A 27 10.41 4.91 -9.18
N GLY A 28 11.60 5.27 -9.69
CA GLY A 28 11.83 6.49 -10.45
C GLY A 28 10.96 6.58 -11.71
N VAL A 29 10.88 5.50 -12.49
CA VAL A 29 10.05 5.42 -13.69
C VAL A 29 8.57 5.58 -13.35
N LEU A 30 8.07 4.88 -12.33
CA LEU A 30 6.68 4.98 -11.90
C LEU A 30 6.32 6.40 -11.43
N ARG A 31 7.25 7.09 -10.76
CA ARG A 31 7.08 8.49 -10.36
C ARG A 31 7.13 9.44 -11.55
N ALA A 32 8.03 9.22 -12.50
CA ALA A 32 8.17 10.05 -13.71
C ALA A 32 6.92 9.97 -14.61
N GLN A 33 6.24 8.82 -14.61
CA GLN A 33 4.94 8.64 -15.24
C GLN A 33 3.77 9.12 -14.37
N GLU A 34 4.05 9.74 -13.23
CA GLU A 34 3.08 10.22 -12.25
C GLU A 34 2.10 9.14 -11.78
N LEU A 35 2.45 7.86 -11.83
CA LEU A 35 1.58 6.78 -11.37
C LEU A 35 1.60 6.66 -9.83
N ILE A 36 2.73 7.03 -9.22
CA ILE A 36 2.89 7.03 -7.76
C ILE A 36 3.52 8.34 -7.28
N ALA A 37 3.23 8.69 -6.03
CA ALA A 37 3.86 9.78 -5.31
C ALA A 37 4.50 9.29 -4.01
N SER A 38 5.40 10.09 -3.45
CA SER A 38 5.94 9.84 -2.11
C SER A 38 5.00 10.44 -1.06
N GLY A 39 4.62 9.63 -0.07
CA GLY A 39 3.90 10.11 1.10
C GLY A 39 4.84 10.57 2.23
N PRO A 40 4.29 10.88 3.42
CA PRO A 40 5.09 11.09 4.64
C PRO A 40 6.11 9.98 4.89
N ARG A 41 7.20 10.28 5.61
CA ARG A 41 8.14 9.21 5.98
C ARG A 41 7.45 8.19 6.90
N SER A 42 7.78 6.92 6.73
CA SER A 42 7.30 5.84 7.61
C SER A 42 7.80 6.08 9.04
N PRO A 43 7.01 5.74 10.08
CA PRO A 43 7.44 5.82 11.48
C PRO A 43 8.48 4.74 11.86
N GLN A 44 8.75 3.79 10.97
CA GLN A 44 9.75 2.74 11.20
C GLN A 44 11.18 3.32 11.31
N PRO A 45 12.09 2.64 12.03
CA PRO A 45 13.50 3.03 12.08
C PRO A 45 14.11 3.26 10.69
N GLY A 46 14.88 4.35 10.55
CA GLY A 46 15.43 4.78 9.27
C GLY A 46 14.47 5.62 8.40
N ALA A 47 13.23 5.83 8.86
CA ALA A 47 12.23 6.71 8.25
C ALA A 47 12.14 6.57 6.71
N PRO A 48 11.96 5.35 6.17
CA PRO A 48 11.95 5.14 4.73
C PRO A 48 10.77 5.89 4.06
N TYR A 49 10.95 6.24 2.79
CA TYR A 49 9.85 6.78 1.98
C TYR A 49 8.75 5.73 1.81
N ILE A 50 7.49 6.16 1.96
CA ILE A 50 6.31 5.40 1.53
C ILE A 50 5.84 5.91 0.16
N TYR A 51 5.12 5.06 -0.55
CA TYR A 51 4.53 5.36 -1.84
C TYR A 51 3.02 5.16 -1.80
N VAL A 52 2.33 6.06 -2.51
CA VAL A 52 0.87 6.09 -2.69
C VAL A 52 0.56 6.28 -4.18
N THR A 53 -0.60 5.82 -4.63
CA THR A 53 -1.07 6.06 -6.01
C THR A 53 -1.55 7.49 -6.19
N THR A 54 -1.46 8.02 -7.40
CA THR A 54 -1.95 9.36 -7.73
C THR A 54 -3.34 9.31 -8.39
N LYS A 55 -3.91 10.48 -8.70
CA LYS A 55 -5.09 10.57 -9.57
C LYS A 55 -4.79 10.13 -11.00
N ASN A 56 -3.56 10.34 -11.50
CA ASN A 56 -3.17 9.89 -12.84
C ASN A 56 -3.19 8.36 -12.93
N PHE A 57 -2.77 7.65 -11.88
CA PHE A 57 -2.95 6.19 -11.82
C PHE A 57 -4.41 5.78 -12.06
N LEU A 58 -5.35 6.39 -11.34
CA LEU A 58 -6.78 6.09 -11.50
C LEU A 58 -7.22 6.32 -12.96
N SER A 59 -6.86 7.46 -13.55
CA SER A 59 -7.17 7.78 -14.94
C SER A 59 -6.58 6.78 -15.94
N GLN A 60 -5.32 6.37 -15.75
CA GLN A 60 -4.62 5.44 -16.64
C GLN A 60 -5.24 4.04 -16.62
N PHE A 61 -5.79 3.62 -15.47
CA PHE A 61 -6.43 2.32 -15.30
C PHE A 61 -7.96 2.37 -15.44
N GLY A 62 -8.54 3.50 -15.83
CA GLY A 62 -9.99 3.65 -16.02
C GLY A 62 -10.79 3.52 -14.73
N LEU A 63 -10.17 3.83 -13.58
CA LEU A 63 -10.79 3.75 -12.26
C LEU A 63 -11.28 5.13 -11.83
N ALA A 64 -12.48 5.20 -11.26
CA ALA A 64 -12.95 6.38 -10.55
C ALA A 64 -12.41 6.42 -9.11
N THR A 65 -12.24 5.26 -8.49
CA THR A 65 -11.77 5.14 -7.10
C THR A 65 -10.97 3.85 -6.91
N LEU A 66 -10.12 3.80 -5.88
CA LEU A 66 -9.40 2.58 -5.50
C LEU A 66 -10.32 1.43 -5.04
N ARG A 67 -11.57 1.72 -4.64
CA ARG A 67 -12.57 0.70 -4.26
C ARG A 67 -13.03 -0.15 -5.45
N GLN A 68 -12.69 0.24 -6.67
CA GLN A 68 -12.98 -0.52 -7.89
C GLN A 68 -11.86 -1.49 -8.26
N LEU A 69 -10.79 -1.53 -7.47
CA LEU A 69 -9.77 -2.55 -7.64
C LEU A 69 -10.37 -3.95 -7.37
N PRO A 70 -9.95 -4.98 -8.12
CA PRO A 70 -10.36 -6.37 -7.85
C PRO A 70 -10.16 -6.80 -6.39
N ASP A 71 -11.08 -7.59 -5.87
CA ASP A 71 -10.97 -8.14 -4.51
C ASP A 71 -9.82 -9.16 -4.39
N PHE A 72 -9.48 -9.50 -3.14
CA PHE A 72 -8.37 -10.41 -2.80
C PHE A 72 -8.43 -11.78 -3.52
N GLU A 73 -9.63 -12.30 -3.77
CA GLU A 73 -9.82 -13.56 -4.50
C GLU A 73 -9.29 -13.44 -5.94
N ALA A 74 -9.56 -12.33 -6.62
CA ALA A 74 -9.03 -12.06 -7.96
C ALA A 74 -7.51 -11.79 -7.95
N LEU A 75 -6.95 -11.33 -6.82
CA LEU A 75 -5.51 -11.16 -6.65
C LEU A 75 -4.77 -12.48 -6.45
N GLU A 76 -5.40 -13.44 -5.77
CA GLU A 76 -4.91 -14.81 -5.62
C GLU A 76 -4.92 -15.53 -6.98
N ASP A 77 -6.01 -15.41 -7.74
CA ASP A 77 -6.10 -15.93 -9.11
C ASP A 77 -5.05 -15.33 -10.06
N ALA A 78 -4.71 -14.05 -9.87
CA ALA A 78 -3.67 -13.38 -10.65
C ALA A 78 -2.24 -13.74 -10.23
N GLY A 79 -2.06 -14.59 -9.21
CA GLY A 79 -0.74 -14.97 -8.66
C GLY A 79 0.02 -13.81 -8.00
N LEU A 80 -0.67 -12.71 -7.68
CA LEU A 80 -0.08 -11.54 -7.04
C LEU A 80 -0.05 -11.67 -5.52
N LEU A 81 -0.91 -12.53 -4.96
CA LEU A 81 -1.02 -12.85 -3.55
C LEU A 81 -1.19 -14.35 -3.37
N SER A 82 -0.74 -14.88 -2.25
CA SER A 82 -1.06 -16.24 -1.82
C SER A 82 -1.49 -16.18 -0.37
N LYS A 83 -2.65 -16.75 -0.05
CA LYS A 83 -3.19 -16.77 1.30
C LYS A 83 -2.19 -17.33 2.32
N GLU A 84 -1.39 -18.31 1.91
CA GLU A 84 -0.30 -18.89 2.72
C GLU A 84 0.78 -17.88 3.11
N LYS A 85 1.12 -16.93 2.22
CA LYS A 85 2.15 -15.92 2.47
C LYS A 85 1.69 -14.86 3.49
N LEU A 86 0.38 -14.61 3.56
CA LEU A 86 -0.25 -13.76 4.57
C LEU A 86 -0.32 -14.48 5.94
N LEU A 87 -0.71 -15.75 5.95
CA LEU A 87 -0.86 -16.56 7.16
C LEU A 87 0.48 -16.95 7.80
N ALA A 88 1.56 -17.04 7.01
CA ALA A 88 2.90 -17.37 7.48
C ALA A 88 3.62 -16.21 8.22
N GLY A 89 2.93 -15.12 8.57
CA GLY A 89 3.53 -13.99 9.30
C GLY A 89 4.53 -13.17 8.48
N GLY A 90 4.54 -13.31 7.15
CA GLY A 90 5.46 -12.60 6.24
C GLY A 90 5.12 -11.13 5.99
N ILE A 91 4.08 -10.62 6.64
CA ILE A 91 3.74 -9.20 6.64
C ILE A 91 4.46 -8.54 7.82
N PRO A 92 5.35 -7.55 7.60
CA PRO A 92 5.94 -6.83 8.71
C PRO A 92 4.81 -6.24 9.56
N ALA A 93 4.92 -6.41 10.89
CA ALA A 93 3.95 -6.00 11.89
C ALA A 93 3.48 -4.53 11.80
N GLY A 94 4.08 -3.71 10.93
CA GLY A 94 3.63 -2.36 10.60
C GLY A 94 2.33 -2.26 9.80
N LEU A 95 1.80 -3.36 9.21
CA LEU A 95 0.48 -3.36 8.56
C LEU A 95 -0.67 -3.75 9.51
N ALA A 96 -0.38 -4.27 10.71
CA ALA A 96 -1.39 -4.80 11.63
C ALA A 96 -1.90 -3.79 12.68
N ASN A 97 -1.29 -2.60 12.80
CA ASN A 97 -1.74 -1.59 13.76
C ASN A 97 -2.48 -0.44 13.07
N ARG A 98 -3.77 -0.65 12.81
CA ARG A 98 -4.82 0.38 12.67
C ARG A 98 -6.19 -0.28 12.83
N GLU A 99 -6.38 -0.99 13.95
CA GLU A 99 -7.72 -1.14 14.51
C GLU A 99 -8.07 0.19 15.22
N GLY A 100 -9.30 0.62 15.00
CA GLY A 100 -9.75 2.00 15.14
C GLY A 100 -9.67 2.56 16.55
N GLU A 101 -9.38 3.86 16.58
CA GLU A 101 -9.67 4.73 17.71
C GLU A 101 -10.73 5.73 17.22
N ASP A 102 -11.95 5.22 17.04
CA ASP A 102 -13.16 6.03 17.01
C ASP A 102 -13.62 6.18 18.47
N ASP A 103 -13.03 7.11 19.21
CA ASP A 103 -13.64 7.58 20.47
C ASP A 103 -14.42 8.86 20.18
N VAL A 104 -15.74 8.67 20.25
CA VAL A 104 -16.80 9.66 20.19
C VAL A 104 -16.54 10.84 21.13
N VAL A 105 -16.54 12.06 20.57
CA VAL A 105 -16.68 13.29 21.36
C VAL A 105 -18.13 13.42 21.80
N GLU A 106 -18.45 12.93 23.01
CA GLU A 106 -19.74 13.19 23.63
C GLU A 106 -19.70 14.51 24.41
N ASP A 107 -20.55 15.41 23.95
CA ASP A 107 -20.82 16.77 24.41
C ASP A 107 -21.24 16.80 25.89
N GLN A 108 -20.44 17.42 26.76
CA GLN A 108 -20.84 17.66 28.15
C GLN A 108 -21.50 19.04 28.25
N VAL A 109 -22.82 19.06 28.09
CA VAL A 109 -23.67 20.15 28.57
C VAL A 109 -23.69 20.12 30.10
N SER A 110 -23.30 21.23 30.73
CA SER A 110 -23.80 21.69 32.02
C SER A 110 -23.73 23.20 32.08
#